data_AF-A0AAN1XVX1-F1
#
_entry.id   AF-A0AAN1XVX1-F1
#
_cell.length_a   1.000
_cell.length_b   1.000
_cell.length_c   1.000
_cell.angle_alpha   90.00
_cell.angle_beta   90.00
_cell.angle_gamma   90.00
#
_symmetry.space_group_name_H-M   'P 1'
#
loop_
_entity.id
_entity.type
_entity.pdbx_description
1 polymer ?
#
loop_
_entity_poly.entity_id
_entity_poly.type
_entity_poly.pdbx_seq_one_letter_code
_entity_poly.pdbx_strand_id
1 'polypeptide(L)'
;MTDDARAIVRGTRTATWIMLPAAALLARVSPAAARALAGFAIGTIGIAHGASDDRILARLLPRFPGGLAAISAAYGAATIGVAAAAWRAPATASRALSLLSWYHFGSGDASFARTASARARSLLDGALRGAIPLCGPDTGRRTVMCTLAAAAVLERIARGDVAGAADLLVPAGVLAAVPAPLGFAAYFGLWHAPRHLAIVTARAEQGGSFGRRSMQFAAESAGNTALAAAFAGLAFALARPAERRRVLVALTLGVTVPHQAAVWYAERRARSSDDRTRGGASESADR
;
A
#
# COMPACT_ATOMS: atom_id res chain seq x y z
N MET A 1 -7.10 13.98 -15.12
CA MET A 1 -5.85 14.02 -14.34
C MET A 1 -4.91 14.99 -15.01
N THR A 2 -4.31 15.93 -14.27
CA THR A 2 -3.42 16.98 -14.81
C THR A 2 -2.10 16.39 -15.30
N ASP A 3 -1.35 17.15 -16.11
CA ASP A 3 -0.04 16.73 -16.60
C ASP A 3 0.99 16.56 -15.47
N ASP A 4 0.93 17.42 -14.45
CA ASP A 4 1.76 17.30 -13.25
C ASP A 4 1.51 15.99 -12.50
N ALA A 5 0.25 15.59 -12.36
CA ALA A 5 -0.12 14.33 -11.73
C ALA A 5 0.40 13.12 -12.54
N ARG A 6 0.37 13.20 -13.89
CA ARG A 6 0.97 12.17 -14.75
C ARG A 6 2.49 12.12 -14.62
N ALA A 7 3.14 13.28 -14.53
CA ALA A 7 4.59 13.39 -14.34
C ALA A 7 5.03 12.78 -13.01
N ILE A 8 4.31 13.05 -11.92
CA ILE A 8 4.56 12.46 -10.59
C ILE A 8 4.49 10.93 -10.67
N VAL A 9 3.40 10.38 -11.21
CA VAL A 9 3.22 8.92 -11.31
C VAL A 9 4.30 8.27 -12.17
N ARG A 10 4.68 8.87 -13.30
CA ARG A 10 5.78 8.37 -14.13
C ARG A 10 7.14 8.43 -13.41
N GLY A 11 7.42 9.55 -12.74
CA GLY A 11 8.65 9.73 -11.97
C GLY A 11 8.77 8.71 -10.83
N THR A 12 7.70 8.50 -10.07
CA THR A 12 7.63 7.48 -9.02
C THR A 12 7.85 6.07 -9.59
N ARG A 13 7.30 5.77 -10.76
CA ARG A 13 7.51 4.47 -11.41
C ARG A 13 9.00 4.22 -11.67
N THR A 14 9.68 5.15 -12.34
CA THR A 14 11.10 5.06 -12.63
C THR A 14 11.93 4.95 -11.35
N ALA A 15 11.62 5.77 -10.34
CA ALA A 15 12.30 5.69 -9.05
C ALA A 15 12.15 4.30 -8.40
N THR A 16 10.93 3.74 -8.37
CA THR A 16 10.69 2.41 -7.78
C THR A 16 11.38 1.27 -8.55
N TRP A 17 11.51 1.39 -9.87
CA TRP A 17 12.28 0.45 -10.70
C TRP A 17 13.78 0.47 -10.41
N ILE A 18 14.32 1.59 -9.95
CA ILE A 18 15.74 1.71 -9.59
C ILE A 18 15.96 1.31 -8.13
N MET A 19 15.17 1.86 -7.22
CA MET A 19 15.35 1.68 -5.77
C MET A 19 15.17 0.23 -5.34
N LEU A 20 14.20 -0.51 -5.89
CA LEU A 20 13.93 -1.87 -5.42
C LEU A 20 15.06 -2.85 -5.80
N PRO A 21 15.57 -2.90 -7.05
CA PRO A 21 16.77 -3.68 -7.38
C PRO A 21 18.02 -3.19 -6.64
N ALA A 22 18.20 -1.88 -6.46
CA ALA A 22 19.33 -1.35 -5.70
C ALA A 22 19.32 -1.84 -4.25
N ALA A 23 18.15 -1.89 -3.60
CA ALA A 23 18.00 -2.45 -2.27
C ALA A 23 18.30 -3.97 -2.23
N ALA A 24 17.95 -4.71 -3.29
CA ALA A 24 18.29 -6.13 -3.41
C ALA A 24 19.80 -6.36 -3.57
N LEU A 25 20.48 -5.52 -4.36
CA LEU A 25 21.94 -5.54 -4.49
C LEU A 25 22.61 -5.17 -3.16
N LEU A 26 22.11 -4.12 -2.48
CA LEU A 26 22.57 -3.73 -1.16
C LEU A 26 22.40 -4.87 -0.15
N ALA A 27 21.32 -5.64 -0.23
CA ALA A 27 21.11 -6.78 0.66
C ALA A 27 22.16 -7.88 0.48
N ARG A 28 22.80 -7.99 -0.70
CA ARG A 28 23.90 -8.92 -0.95
C ARG A 28 25.25 -8.41 -0.42
N VAL A 29 25.49 -7.11 -0.53
CA VAL A 29 26.77 -6.48 -0.13
C VAL A 29 26.78 -6.15 1.37
N SER A 30 25.70 -5.58 1.88
CA SER A 30 25.52 -5.18 3.28
C SER A 30 24.09 -5.44 3.74
N PRO A 31 23.79 -6.65 4.25
CA PRO A 31 22.47 -6.99 4.79
C PRO A 31 22.00 -6.04 5.90
N ALA A 32 22.93 -5.50 6.70
CA ALA A 32 22.63 -4.55 7.75
C ALA A 32 22.14 -3.21 7.17
N ALA A 33 22.82 -2.67 6.16
CA ALA A 33 22.41 -1.44 5.49
C ALA A 33 21.07 -1.62 4.76
N ALA A 34 20.84 -2.78 4.12
CA ALA A 34 19.56 -3.08 3.49
C ALA A 34 18.40 -3.15 4.51
N ARG A 35 18.62 -3.77 5.68
CA ARG A 35 17.64 -3.76 6.78
C ARG A 35 17.35 -2.35 7.29
N ALA A 36 18.40 -1.53 7.45
CA ALA A 36 18.24 -0.14 7.88
C ALA A 36 17.45 0.68 6.85
N LEU A 37 17.76 0.55 5.56
CA LEU A 37 17.02 1.20 4.47
C LEU A 37 15.56 0.76 4.43
N ALA A 38 15.30 -0.55 4.50
CA ALA A 38 13.95 -1.09 4.49
C ALA A 38 13.15 -0.62 5.73
N GLY A 39 13.77 -0.63 6.91
CA GLY A 39 13.18 -0.13 8.15
C GLY A 39 12.86 1.37 8.06
N PHE A 40 13.77 2.18 7.52
CA PHE A 40 13.55 3.59 7.28
C PHE A 40 12.40 3.84 6.30
N ALA A 41 12.37 3.13 5.17
CA ALA A 41 11.30 3.26 4.18
C ALA A 41 9.93 2.85 4.73
N ILE A 42 9.88 1.76 5.51
CA ILE A 42 8.68 1.36 6.26
C ILE A 42 8.27 2.48 7.22
N GLY A 43 9.19 2.98 8.05
CA GLY A 43 8.86 3.98 9.07
C GLY A 43 8.38 5.31 8.48
N THR A 44 9.01 5.78 7.41
CA THR A 44 8.76 7.13 6.86
C THR A 44 7.65 7.20 5.83
N ILE A 45 7.45 6.13 5.04
CA ILE A 45 6.46 6.10 3.95
C ILE A 45 5.42 5.01 4.21
N GLY A 46 5.86 3.85 4.70
CA GLY A 46 5.01 2.69 4.93
C GLY A 46 3.99 2.84 6.07
N ILE A 47 4.42 3.13 7.30
CA ILE A 47 3.51 3.31 8.43
C ILE A 47 2.81 4.65 8.31
N ALA A 48 3.55 5.67 7.88
CA ALA A 48 3.03 7.02 7.69
C ALA A 48 1.79 7.06 6.78
N HIS A 49 1.72 6.23 5.74
CA HIS A 49 0.57 6.35 4.83
C HIS A 49 -0.77 5.93 5.44
N GLY A 50 -0.80 4.85 6.23
CA GLY A 50 -2.01 4.46 6.96
C GLY A 50 -2.27 5.30 8.20
N ALA A 51 -1.21 5.89 8.77
CA ALA A 51 -1.31 6.74 9.96
C ALA A 51 -2.08 8.06 9.72
N SER A 52 -2.33 8.45 8.46
CA SER A 52 -3.07 9.66 8.10
C SER A 52 -4.54 9.42 7.72
N ASP A 53 -5.05 8.18 7.87
CA ASP A 53 -6.41 7.84 7.46
C ASP A 53 -7.49 8.64 8.18
N ASP A 54 -7.31 8.91 9.48
CA ASP A 54 -8.26 9.69 10.28
C ASP A 54 -8.40 11.12 9.75
N ARG A 55 -7.30 11.75 9.37
CA ARG A 55 -7.28 13.08 8.72
C ARG A 55 -7.90 13.03 7.33
N ILE A 56 -7.63 11.98 6.55
CA ILE A 56 -8.26 11.78 5.24
C ILE A 56 -9.77 11.65 5.41
N LEU A 57 -10.23 10.81 6.34
CA LEU A 57 -11.64 10.62 6.66
C LEU A 57 -12.28 11.91 7.16
N ALA A 58 -11.61 12.70 8.00
CA ALA A 58 -12.10 13.99 8.49
C ALA A 58 -12.31 15.00 7.35
N ARG A 59 -11.44 15.02 6.34
CA ARG A 59 -11.63 15.84 5.13
C ARG A 59 -12.82 15.37 4.29
N LEU A 60 -13.10 14.06 4.27
CA LEU A 60 -14.20 13.47 3.52
C LEU A 60 -15.56 13.55 4.25
N LEU A 61 -15.53 13.68 5.58
CA LEU A 61 -16.67 13.73 6.48
C LEU A 61 -16.69 15.05 7.28
N PRO A 62 -16.72 16.22 6.63
CA PRO A 62 -16.58 17.51 7.32
C PRO A 62 -17.73 17.82 8.30
N ARG A 63 -18.85 17.08 8.21
CA ARG A 63 -20.02 17.22 9.09
C ARG A 63 -20.12 16.12 10.15
N PHE A 64 -19.08 15.31 10.33
CA PHE A 64 -19.11 14.27 11.37
C PHE A 64 -19.13 14.93 12.76
N PRO A 65 -20.12 14.60 13.62
CA PRO A 65 -20.20 15.19 14.95
C PRO A 65 -18.94 14.84 15.76
N GLY A 66 -18.31 15.85 16.36
CA GLY A 66 -17.03 15.71 17.07
C GLY A 66 -15.78 15.77 16.19
N GLY A 67 -15.93 15.98 14.87
CA GLY A 67 -14.83 16.28 13.95
C GLY A 67 -13.71 15.24 13.94
N LEU A 68 -12.46 15.71 13.83
CA LEU A 68 -11.28 14.84 13.79
C LEU A 68 -11.16 13.96 15.05
N ALA A 69 -11.44 14.51 16.24
CA ALA A 69 -11.30 13.75 17.49
C ALA A 69 -12.21 12.52 17.54
N ALA A 70 -13.48 12.66 17.13
CA ALA A 70 -14.40 11.54 17.08
C ALA A 70 -14.00 10.50 16.01
N ILE A 71 -13.50 10.95 14.86
CA ILE A 71 -13.01 10.07 13.79
C ILE A 71 -11.76 9.30 14.25
N SER A 72 -10.78 9.99 14.84
CA SER A 72 -9.57 9.35 15.39
C SER A 72 -9.92 8.35 16.50
N ALA A 73 -10.88 8.68 17.37
CA ALA A 73 -11.36 7.77 18.42
C ALA A 73 -12.04 6.52 17.83
N ALA A 74 -12.93 6.69 16.84
CA ALA A 74 -13.58 5.57 16.16
C ALA A 74 -12.57 4.69 15.41
N TYR A 75 -11.60 5.30 14.72
CA TYR A 75 -10.53 4.59 14.02
C TYR A 75 -9.62 3.81 14.98
N GLY A 76 -9.24 4.43 16.11
CA GLY A 76 -8.49 3.77 17.18
C GLY A 76 -9.26 2.61 17.81
N ALA A 77 -10.55 2.78 18.09
CA ALA A 77 -11.40 1.72 18.61
C ALA A 77 -11.52 0.54 17.62
N ALA A 78 -11.70 0.82 16.33
CA ALA A 78 -11.70 -0.21 15.29
C ALA A 78 -10.36 -0.96 15.21
N THR A 79 -9.24 -0.24 15.30
CA THR A 79 -7.89 -0.81 15.33
C THR A 79 -7.71 -1.78 16.50
N ILE A 80 -8.08 -1.35 17.71
CA ILE A 80 -8.00 -2.17 18.93
C ILE A 80 -8.94 -3.38 18.82
N GLY A 81 -10.18 -3.17 18.36
CA GLY A 81 -11.17 -4.23 18.20
C GLY A 81 -10.71 -5.33 17.25
N VAL A 82 -10.16 -4.95 16.08
CA VAL A 82 -9.61 -5.91 15.11
C VAL A 82 -8.39 -6.62 15.69
N ALA A 83 -7.47 -5.91 16.35
CA ALA A 83 -6.31 -6.53 16.97
C ALA A 83 -6.71 -7.55 18.06
N ALA A 84 -7.70 -7.21 18.89
CA ALA A 84 -8.23 -8.11 19.92
C ALA A 84 -8.93 -9.34 19.33
N ALA A 85 -9.68 -9.17 18.23
CA ALA A 85 -10.30 -10.29 17.50
C ALA A 85 -9.24 -11.20 16.87
N ALA A 86 -8.22 -10.61 16.22
CA ALA A 86 -7.10 -11.33 15.63
C ALA A 86 -6.27 -12.08 16.67
N TRP A 87 -6.10 -11.48 17.86
CA TRP A 87 -5.50 -12.13 19.01
C TRP A 87 -6.29 -13.40 19.37
N ARG A 88 -7.61 -13.33 19.52
CA ARG A 88 -8.44 -14.49 19.91
C ARG A 88 -8.45 -15.63 18.90
N ALA A 89 -8.34 -15.34 17.60
CA ALA A 89 -8.42 -16.34 16.54
C ALA A 89 -7.21 -16.29 15.57
N PRO A 90 -5.99 -16.64 16.03
CA PRO A 90 -4.75 -16.36 15.28
C PRO A 90 -4.64 -17.12 13.93
N ALA A 91 -5.24 -18.31 13.82
CA ALA A 91 -5.27 -19.06 12.57
C ALA A 91 -6.16 -18.37 11.52
N THR A 92 -7.37 -17.99 11.90
CA THR A 92 -8.30 -17.23 11.06
C THR A 92 -7.71 -15.87 10.70
N ALA A 93 -7.13 -15.17 11.68
CA ALA A 93 -6.41 -13.93 11.51
C ALA A 93 -5.29 -14.06 10.47
N SER A 94 -4.45 -15.08 10.58
CA SER A 94 -3.37 -15.30 9.60
C SER A 94 -3.91 -15.47 8.17
N ARG A 95 -5.01 -16.21 7.98
CA ARG A 95 -5.64 -16.38 6.66
C ARG A 95 -6.26 -15.08 6.14
N ALA A 96 -6.98 -14.37 7.01
CA ALA A 96 -7.58 -13.07 6.69
C ALA A 96 -6.49 -12.06 6.29
N LEU A 97 -5.38 -12.03 7.02
CA LEU A 97 -4.23 -11.18 6.71
C LEU A 97 -3.67 -11.51 5.33
N SER A 98 -3.44 -12.79 5.01
CA SER A 98 -2.96 -13.18 3.69
C SER A 98 -3.90 -12.74 2.56
N LEU A 99 -5.21 -12.95 2.70
CA LEU A 99 -6.21 -12.55 1.70
C LEU A 99 -6.32 -11.02 1.57
N LEU A 100 -6.27 -10.31 2.70
CA LEU A 100 -6.34 -8.86 2.72
C LEU A 100 -5.09 -8.22 2.12
N SER A 101 -3.90 -8.73 2.46
CA SER A 101 -2.64 -8.32 1.85
C SER A 101 -2.61 -8.60 0.35
N TRP A 102 -3.10 -9.78 -0.07
CA TRP A 102 -3.25 -10.12 -1.49
C TRP A 102 -4.07 -9.05 -2.22
N TYR A 103 -5.27 -8.77 -1.71
CA TYR A 103 -6.18 -7.81 -2.32
C TYR A 103 -5.62 -6.38 -2.27
N HIS A 104 -5.08 -5.94 -1.14
CA HIS A 104 -4.59 -4.58 -0.95
C HIS A 104 -3.41 -4.27 -1.87
N PHE A 105 -2.37 -5.11 -1.85
CA PHE A 105 -1.20 -4.91 -2.69
C PHE A 105 -1.58 -4.97 -4.17
N GLY A 106 -2.44 -5.93 -4.52
CA GLY A 106 -2.91 -6.10 -5.89
C GLY A 106 -3.72 -4.94 -6.43
N SER A 107 -4.73 -4.50 -5.66
CA SER A 107 -5.59 -3.37 -6.05
C SER A 107 -4.81 -2.05 -6.12
N GLY A 108 -3.92 -1.79 -5.14
CA GLY A 108 -3.07 -0.61 -5.11
C GLY A 108 -2.10 -0.54 -6.30
N ASP A 109 -1.35 -1.61 -6.56
CA ASP A 109 -0.39 -1.66 -7.66
C ASP A 109 -1.10 -1.61 -9.03
N ALA A 110 -2.28 -2.22 -9.16
CA ALA A 110 -3.08 -2.12 -10.38
C ALA A 110 -3.64 -0.71 -10.59
N SER A 111 -4.06 -0.03 -9.52
CA SER A 111 -4.50 1.37 -9.54
C SER A 111 -3.35 2.28 -9.99
N PHE A 112 -2.13 2.03 -9.51
CA PHE A 112 -0.92 2.71 -9.96
C PHE A 112 -0.68 2.50 -11.46
N ALA A 113 -0.65 1.24 -11.90
CA ALA A 113 -0.38 0.88 -13.29
C ALA A 113 -1.41 1.49 -14.25
N ARG A 114 -2.70 1.49 -13.90
CA ARG A 114 -3.75 2.18 -14.67
C ARG A 114 -3.48 3.67 -14.83
N THR A 115 -3.08 4.31 -13.74
CA THR A 115 -2.79 5.73 -13.73
C THR A 115 -1.52 6.05 -14.53
N ALA A 116 -0.53 5.15 -14.51
CA ALA A 116 0.76 5.32 -15.19
C ALA A 116 0.72 5.04 -16.71
N SER A 117 -0.08 4.08 -17.17
CA SER A 117 -0.03 3.63 -18.57
C SER A 117 -1.40 3.35 -19.24
N ALA A 118 -2.53 3.62 -18.57
CA ALA A 118 -3.91 3.45 -19.06
C ALA A 118 -4.29 2.04 -19.61
N ARG A 119 -3.35 1.07 -19.67
CA ARG A 119 -3.53 -0.26 -20.28
C ARG A 119 -3.78 -1.40 -19.29
N ALA A 120 -3.68 -1.19 -17.97
CA ALA A 120 -3.88 -2.21 -16.94
C ALA A 120 -5.38 -2.42 -16.60
N ARG A 121 -6.09 -3.29 -17.33
CA ARG A 121 -7.57 -3.21 -17.38
C ARG A 121 -8.38 -4.25 -16.59
N SER A 122 -7.79 -5.33 -16.05
CA SER A 122 -8.57 -6.45 -15.49
C SER A 122 -8.38 -6.69 -13.99
N LEU A 123 -9.39 -7.29 -13.35
CA LEU A 123 -9.31 -7.82 -11.98
C LEU A 123 -8.15 -8.83 -11.84
N LEU A 124 -7.86 -9.56 -12.91
CA LEU A 124 -6.74 -10.50 -12.99
C LEU A 124 -5.39 -9.79 -12.80
N ASP A 125 -5.18 -8.60 -13.37
CA ASP A 125 -3.93 -7.84 -13.16
C ASP A 125 -3.74 -7.46 -11.70
N GLY A 126 -4.82 -7.08 -11.01
CA GLY A 126 -4.79 -6.86 -9.56
C GLY A 126 -4.45 -8.13 -8.78
N ALA A 127 -5.12 -9.23 -9.08
CA ALA A 127 -4.86 -10.52 -8.45
C ALA A 127 -3.40 -10.99 -8.62
N LEU A 128 -2.83 -10.85 -9.82
CA LEU A 128 -1.45 -11.22 -10.12
C LEU A 128 -0.45 -10.35 -9.36
N ARG A 129 -0.66 -9.03 -9.35
CA ARG A 129 0.19 -8.09 -8.59
C ARG A 129 0.16 -8.37 -7.09
N GLY A 130 -1.03 -8.67 -6.57
CA GLY A 130 -1.21 -8.99 -5.16
C GLY A 130 -0.53 -10.28 -4.73
N ALA A 131 -0.37 -11.22 -5.66
CA ALA A 131 0.25 -12.51 -5.39
C ALA A 131 1.78 -12.41 -5.22
N ILE A 132 2.41 -11.41 -5.85
CA ILE A 132 3.86 -11.18 -5.83
C ILE A 132 4.42 -11.15 -4.39
N PRO A 133 3.95 -10.29 -3.47
CA PRO A 133 4.44 -10.27 -2.09
C PRO A 133 4.11 -11.51 -1.26
N LEU A 134 3.21 -12.37 -1.75
CA LEU A 134 2.79 -13.61 -1.09
C LEU A 134 3.54 -14.86 -1.58
N CYS A 135 4.49 -14.69 -2.52
CA CYS A 135 5.45 -15.71 -2.91
C CYS A 135 6.42 -16.00 -1.76
N GLY A 136 5.92 -16.64 -0.70
CA GLY A 136 6.69 -17.07 0.45
C GLY A 136 7.57 -18.31 0.16
N PRO A 137 8.24 -18.85 1.19
CA PRO A 137 9.12 -20.01 1.04
C PRO A 137 8.38 -21.31 0.72
N ASP A 138 7.05 -21.38 0.87
CA ASP A 138 6.25 -22.56 0.55
C ASP A 138 6.34 -22.90 -0.95
N THR A 139 7.08 -23.97 -1.26
CA THR A 139 7.48 -24.34 -2.63
C THR A 139 6.29 -24.48 -3.58
N GLY A 140 5.19 -25.09 -3.15
CA GLY A 140 4.01 -25.32 -4.00
C GLY A 140 3.26 -24.04 -4.40
N ARG A 141 3.04 -23.12 -3.45
CA ARG A 141 2.40 -21.83 -3.72
C ARG A 141 3.30 -20.91 -4.54
N ARG A 142 4.60 -20.95 -4.24
CA ARG A 142 5.63 -20.20 -4.98
C ARG A 142 5.65 -20.60 -6.45
N THR A 143 5.62 -21.89 -6.78
CA THR A 143 5.65 -22.36 -8.17
C THR A 143 4.45 -21.83 -8.96
N VAL A 144 3.22 -22.00 -8.46
CA VAL A 144 2.01 -21.53 -9.15
C VAL A 144 2.07 -20.02 -9.39
N MET A 145 2.43 -19.24 -8.38
CA MET A 145 2.47 -17.78 -8.51
C MET A 145 3.60 -17.30 -9.41
N CYS A 146 4.77 -17.94 -9.38
CA CYS A 146 5.85 -17.66 -10.32
C CYS A 146 5.44 -17.98 -11.76
N THR A 147 4.75 -19.10 -12.00
CA THR A 147 4.24 -19.45 -13.34
C THR A 147 3.23 -18.43 -13.84
N LEU A 148 2.27 -18.02 -13.00
CA LEU A 148 1.28 -17.01 -13.36
C LEU A 148 1.92 -15.63 -13.61
N ALA A 149 2.89 -15.23 -12.78
CA ALA A 149 3.64 -14.00 -12.98
C ALA A 149 4.45 -14.03 -14.28
N ALA A 150 5.11 -15.15 -14.60
CA ALA A 150 5.87 -15.33 -15.83
C ALA A 150 4.96 -15.27 -17.06
N ALA A 151 3.82 -15.96 -17.05
CA ALA A 151 2.83 -15.91 -18.13
C ALA A 151 2.32 -14.48 -18.36
N ALA A 152 2.01 -13.75 -17.28
CA ALA A 152 1.59 -12.36 -17.35
C ALA A 152 2.68 -11.43 -17.90
N VAL A 153 3.94 -11.63 -17.51
CA VAL A 153 5.09 -10.90 -18.06
C VAL A 153 5.20 -11.14 -19.57
N LEU A 154 5.15 -12.41 -20.01
CA LEU A 154 5.24 -12.77 -21.43
C LEU A 154 4.08 -12.19 -22.24
N GLU A 155 2.84 -12.25 -21.72
CA GLU A 155 1.67 -11.62 -22.34
C GLU A 155 1.89 -10.11 -22.55
N ARG A 156 2.48 -9.41 -21.57
CA ARG A 156 2.75 -7.97 -21.67
C ARG A 156 3.85 -7.65 -22.67
N ILE A 157 4.93 -8.44 -22.70
CA ILE A 157 5.99 -8.30 -23.69
C ILE A 157 5.43 -8.51 -25.10
N ALA A 158 4.63 -9.56 -25.31
CA ALA A 158 4.00 -9.85 -26.60
C ALA A 158 3.07 -8.72 -27.09
N ARG A 159 2.51 -7.92 -26.17
CA ARG A 159 1.69 -6.73 -26.48
C ARG A 159 2.48 -5.42 -26.55
N GLY A 160 3.81 -5.47 -26.42
CA GLY A 160 4.67 -4.29 -26.38
C GLY A 160 4.53 -3.45 -25.10
N ASP A 161 3.87 -3.95 -24.05
CA ASP A 161 3.75 -3.29 -22.74
C ASP A 161 4.97 -3.61 -21.86
N VAL A 162 6.16 -3.20 -22.31
CA VAL A 162 7.44 -3.43 -21.60
C VAL A 162 7.40 -2.85 -20.19
N ALA A 163 6.76 -1.70 -20.02
CA ALA A 163 6.62 -1.07 -18.74
C ALA A 163 5.73 -1.89 -17.79
N GLY A 164 4.61 -2.43 -18.29
CA GLY A 164 3.75 -3.32 -17.49
C GLY A 164 4.45 -4.62 -17.12
N ALA A 165 5.24 -5.19 -18.03
CA ALA A 165 6.08 -6.35 -17.76
C ALA A 165 7.11 -6.07 -16.66
N ALA A 166 7.82 -4.94 -16.72
CA ALA A 166 8.78 -4.52 -15.69
C ALA A 166 8.12 -4.33 -14.32
N ASP A 167 6.88 -3.81 -14.27
CA ASP A 167 6.13 -3.68 -13.02
C ASP A 167 5.77 -5.01 -12.34
N LEU A 168 5.83 -6.13 -13.07
CA LEU A 168 5.63 -7.47 -12.51
C LEU A 168 6.98 -8.13 -12.22
N LEU A 169 7.91 -8.02 -13.18
CA LEU A 169 9.20 -8.71 -13.14
C LEU A 169 10.13 -8.20 -12.04
N VAL A 170 10.22 -6.87 -11.86
CA VAL A 170 11.14 -6.26 -10.87
C VAL A 170 10.81 -6.70 -9.44
N PRO A 171 9.58 -6.56 -8.92
CA PRO A 171 9.28 -6.97 -7.55
C PRO A 171 9.33 -8.49 -7.38
N ALA A 172 8.89 -9.27 -8.38
CA ALA A 172 9.00 -10.73 -8.32
C ALA A 172 10.47 -11.19 -8.26
N GLY A 173 11.34 -10.60 -9.09
CA GLY A 173 12.78 -10.91 -9.11
C GLY A 173 13.47 -10.58 -7.79
N VAL A 174 13.16 -9.41 -7.20
CA VAL A 174 13.72 -9.00 -5.91
C VAL A 174 13.26 -9.91 -4.77
N LEU A 175 11.97 -10.24 -4.72
CA LEU A 175 11.44 -11.16 -3.70
C LEU A 175 11.99 -12.58 -3.83
N ALA A 176 12.31 -13.02 -5.06
CA ALA A 176 12.98 -14.29 -5.28
C ALA A 176 14.46 -14.29 -4.88
N ALA A 177 15.12 -13.12 -4.91
CA ALA A 177 16.56 -12.97 -4.73
C ALA A 177 16.99 -12.59 -3.30
N VAL A 178 16.07 -12.12 -2.45
CA VAL A 178 16.33 -11.58 -1.11
C VAL A 178 15.59 -12.42 -0.07
N PRO A 179 16.13 -12.64 1.15
CA PRO A 179 15.40 -13.32 2.22
C PRO A 179 14.00 -12.74 2.43
N ALA A 180 12.99 -13.60 2.52
CA ALA A 180 11.58 -13.20 2.44
C ALA A 180 11.19 -12.01 3.34
N PRO A 181 11.59 -11.93 4.62
CA PRO A 181 11.25 -10.77 5.46
C PRO A 181 11.84 -9.45 4.94
N LEU A 182 13.08 -9.47 4.47
CA LEU A 182 13.75 -8.29 3.93
C LEU A 182 13.23 -7.92 2.55
N GLY A 183 12.96 -8.92 1.70
CA GLY A 183 12.36 -8.72 0.39
C GLY A 183 10.97 -8.08 0.51
N PHE A 184 10.14 -8.59 1.42
CA PHE A 184 8.83 -8.00 1.71
C PHE A 184 8.95 -6.57 2.24
N ALA A 185 9.87 -6.33 3.19
CA ALA A 185 10.11 -4.99 3.74
C ALA A 185 10.54 -3.98 2.66
N ALA A 186 11.43 -4.39 1.75
CA ALA A 186 11.86 -3.58 0.62
C ALA A 186 10.72 -3.35 -0.38
N TYR A 187 9.95 -4.38 -0.73
CA TYR A 187 8.76 -4.25 -1.59
C TYR A 187 7.76 -3.26 -0.98
N PHE A 188 7.37 -3.46 0.28
CA PHE A 188 6.39 -2.60 0.92
C PHE A 188 6.88 -1.15 1.00
N GLY A 189 8.11 -0.91 1.49
CA GLY A 189 8.63 0.43 1.75
C GLY A 189 9.11 1.19 0.51
N LEU A 190 9.68 0.51 -0.48
CA LEU A 190 10.33 1.14 -1.65
C LEU A 190 9.54 1.00 -2.95
N TRP A 191 8.53 0.13 -2.99
CA TRP A 191 7.70 -0.09 -4.16
C TRP A 191 6.25 0.28 -3.91
N HIS A 192 5.59 -0.43 -3.01
CA HIS A 192 4.15 -0.29 -2.82
C HIS A 192 3.77 1.06 -2.18
N ALA A 193 4.36 1.39 -1.03
CA ALA A 193 3.99 2.60 -0.28
C ALA A 193 4.28 3.90 -1.07
N PRO A 194 5.44 4.07 -1.75
CA PRO A 194 5.69 5.26 -2.58
C PRO A 194 4.71 5.39 -3.76
N ARG A 195 4.35 4.27 -4.39
CA ARG A 195 3.36 4.25 -5.49
C ARG A 195 1.97 4.62 -5.01
N HIS A 196 1.56 4.07 -3.86
CA HIS A 196 0.30 4.41 -3.23
C HIS A 196 0.25 5.92 -2.87
N LEU A 197 1.30 6.44 -2.24
CA LEU A 197 1.42 7.86 -1.92
C LEU A 197 1.38 8.75 -3.17
N ALA A 198 2.05 8.35 -4.26
CA ALA A 198 2.02 9.08 -5.52
C ALA A 198 0.60 9.18 -6.11
N ILE A 199 -0.21 8.12 -6.02
CA ILE A 199 -1.62 8.16 -6.46
C ILE A 199 -2.43 9.10 -5.57
N VAL A 200 -2.32 8.94 -4.25
CA VAL A 200 -3.08 9.74 -3.30
C VAL A 200 -2.76 11.22 -3.47
N THR A 201 -1.48 11.58 -3.57
CA THR A 201 -1.04 12.95 -3.79
C THR A 201 -1.38 13.49 -5.18
N ALA A 202 -1.38 12.65 -6.22
CA ALA A 202 -1.82 13.04 -7.56
C ALA A 202 -3.34 13.28 -7.66
N ARG A 203 -4.14 12.64 -6.79
CA ARG A 203 -5.60 12.80 -6.72
C ARG A 203 -6.05 13.87 -5.75
N ALA A 204 -5.26 14.18 -4.72
CA ALA A 204 -5.52 15.30 -3.85
C ALA A 204 -5.34 16.59 -4.67
N GLU A 205 -6.44 17.24 -5.04
CA GLU A 205 -6.50 18.53 -5.76
C GLU A 205 -5.98 19.72 -4.92
N GLN A 206 -4.91 19.49 -4.15
CA GLN A 206 -4.27 20.51 -3.33
C GLN A 206 -3.14 21.13 -4.15
N GLY A 207 -3.21 22.44 -4.39
CA GLY A 207 -2.16 23.19 -5.09
C GLY A 207 -0.78 23.04 -4.41
N GLY A 208 0.29 23.29 -5.16
CA GLY A 208 1.68 23.21 -4.68
C GLY A 208 2.48 22.02 -5.25
N SER A 209 3.79 22.05 -5.06
CA SER A 209 4.70 21.03 -5.60
C SER A 209 4.57 19.69 -4.88
N PHE A 210 4.88 18.59 -5.58
CA PHE A 210 4.86 17.24 -5.02
C PHE A 210 5.70 17.11 -3.74
N GLY A 211 6.90 17.70 -3.72
CA GLY A 211 7.77 17.66 -2.55
C GLY A 211 7.13 18.30 -1.31
N ARG A 212 6.47 19.46 -1.48
CA ARG A 212 5.77 20.13 -0.38
C ARG A 212 4.60 19.30 0.14
N ARG A 213 3.82 18.70 -0.76
CA ARG A 213 2.70 17.81 -0.40
C ARG A 213 3.17 16.57 0.35
N SER A 214 4.25 15.94 -0.11
CA SER A 214 4.85 14.78 0.56
C SER A 214 5.42 15.12 1.94
N MET A 215 6.04 16.29 2.10
CA MET A 215 6.51 16.76 3.41
C MET A 215 5.35 17.07 4.36
N GLN A 216 4.30 17.73 3.88
CA GLN A 216 3.10 17.98 4.67
C GLN A 216 2.46 16.66 5.10
N PHE A 217 2.34 15.69 4.18
CA PHE A 217 1.84 14.36 4.48
C PHE A 217 2.67 13.66 5.57
N ALA A 218 4.00 13.69 5.46
CA ALA A 218 4.89 13.11 6.46
C ALA A 218 4.72 13.78 7.83
N ALA A 219 4.65 15.12 7.87
CA ALA A 219 4.44 15.89 9.09
C ALA A 219 3.08 15.57 9.74
N GLU A 220 2.01 15.50 8.95
CA GLU A 220 0.67 15.12 9.41
C GLU A 220 0.65 13.68 9.96
N SER A 221 1.41 12.77 9.34
CA SER A 221 1.47 11.35 9.72
C SER A 221 2.38 11.07 10.91
N ALA A 222 3.32 11.95 11.23
CA ALA A 222 4.43 11.68 12.14
C ALA A 222 3.96 11.27 13.54
N GLY A 223 3.00 11.99 14.12
CA GLY A 223 2.47 11.70 15.46
C GLY A 223 1.82 10.32 15.55
N ASN A 224 0.92 10.01 14.61
CA ASN A 224 0.23 8.72 14.56
C ASN A 224 1.21 7.57 14.26
N THR A 225 2.23 7.82 13.42
CA THR A 225 3.31 6.86 13.13
C THR A 225 4.14 6.56 14.36
N ALA A 226 4.56 7.59 15.11
CA ALA A 226 5.33 7.43 16.33
C ALA A 226 4.55 6.66 17.39
N LEU A 227 3.25 6.98 17.56
CA LEU A 227 2.37 6.27 18.49
C LEU A 227 2.20 4.79 18.11
N ALA A 228 1.94 4.50 16.83
CA ALA A 228 1.80 3.13 16.34
C ALA A 228 3.10 2.33 16.52
N ALA A 229 4.26 2.94 16.21
CA ALA A 229 5.56 2.32 16.40
C ALA A 229 5.89 2.07 17.88
N ALA A 230 5.61 3.03 18.76
CA ALA A 230 5.81 2.90 20.20
C ALA A 230 4.93 1.78 20.79
N PHE A 231 3.64 1.75 20.43
CA PHE A 231 2.72 0.71 20.89
C PHE A 231 3.13 -0.67 20.38
N ALA A 232 3.48 -0.78 19.10
CA ALA A 232 3.94 -2.05 18.53
C ALA A 232 5.26 -2.52 19.17
N GLY A 233 6.20 -1.60 19.39
CA GLY A 233 7.48 -1.87 20.05
C GLY A 233 7.28 -2.34 21.50
N LEU A 234 6.44 -1.65 22.27
CA LEU A 234 6.10 -2.04 23.64
C LEU A 234 5.42 -3.40 23.69
N ALA A 235 4.39 -3.62 22.86
CA ALA A 235 3.69 -4.90 22.80
C ALA A 235 4.63 -6.05 22.43
N PHE A 236 5.57 -5.82 21.51
CA PHE A 236 6.58 -6.82 21.13
C PHE A 236 7.60 -7.08 22.25
N ALA A 237 8.05 -6.04 22.95
CA ALA A 237 9.00 -6.14 24.06
C ALA A 237 8.43 -6.91 25.25
N LEU A 238 7.15 -6.70 25.56
CA LEU A 238 6.42 -7.39 26.63
C LEU A 238 6.00 -8.82 26.26
N ALA A 239 5.97 -9.16 24.96
CA ALA A 239 5.53 -10.47 24.49
C ALA A 239 6.58 -11.56 24.76
N ARG A 240 6.11 -12.70 25.27
CA ARG A 240 6.94 -13.92 25.35
C ARG A 240 7.38 -14.34 23.95
N PRO A 241 8.57 -14.96 23.77
CA PRO A 241 9.04 -15.39 22.46
C PRO A 241 8.03 -16.20 21.65
N ALA A 242 7.29 -17.10 22.32
CA ALA A 242 6.23 -17.91 21.70
C ALA A 242 5.01 -17.09 21.22
N GLU A 243 4.78 -15.90 21.77
CA GLU A 243 3.62 -15.04 21.49
C GLU A 243 3.94 -13.95 20.46
N ARG A 244 5.21 -13.65 20.19
CA ARG A 244 5.63 -12.56 19.29
C ARG A 244 4.98 -12.64 17.91
N ARG A 245 4.90 -13.83 17.31
CA ARG A 245 4.22 -14.02 16.02
C ARG A 245 2.73 -13.66 16.10
N ARG A 246 2.06 -14.02 17.20
CA ARG A 246 0.64 -13.70 17.43
C ARG A 246 0.43 -12.20 17.61
N VAL A 247 1.31 -11.54 18.37
CA VAL A 247 1.31 -10.08 18.54
C VAL A 247 1.47 -9.39 17.21
N LEU A 248 2.47 -9.78 16.40
CA LEU A 248 2.71 -9.17 15.10
C LEU A 248 1.50 -9.32 14.16
N VAL A 249 0.90 -10.52 14.04
CA VAL A 249 -0.30 -10.74 13.22
C VAL A 249 -1.46 -9.89 13.70
N ALA A 250 -1.69 -9.82 15.02
CA ALA A 250 -2.77 -9.04 15.60
C ALA A 250 -2.59 -7.53 15.35
N LEU A 251 -1.39 -7.00 15.56
CA LEU A 251 -1.07 -5.60 15.31
C LEU A 251 -1.18 -5.26 13.82
N THR A 252 -0.63 -6.10 12.94
CA THR A 252 -0.70 -5.89 11.49
C THR A 252 -2.15 -5.86 11.02
N LEU A 253 -3.00 -6.81 11.42
CA LEU A 253 -4.43 -6.75 11.08
C LEU A 253 -5.14 -5.56 11.70
N GLY A 254 -4.81 -5.25 12.96
CA GLY A 254 -5.34 -4.11 13.70
C GLY A 254 -5.20 -2.82 12.91
N VAL A 255 -4.04 -2.58 12.29
CA VAL A 255 -3.84 -1.39 11.43
C VAL A 255 -4.33 -1.59 9.99
N THR A 256 -4.18 -2.79 9.41
CA THR A 256 -4.48 -3.01 7.98
C THR A 256 -5.98 -2.95 7.69
N VAL A 257 -6.83 -3.53 8.55
CA VAL A 257 -8.28 -3.62 8.28
C VAL A 257 -8.94 -2.24 8.32
N PRO A 258 -8.79 -1.42 9.38
CA PRO A 258 -9.32 -0.06 9.40
C PRO A 258 -8.77 0.79 8.26
N HIS A 259 -7.48 0.63 7.92
CA HIS A 259 -6.88 1.32 6.78
C HIS A 259 -7.57 0.98 5.46
N GLN A 260 -7.77 -0.31 5.16
CA GLN A 260 -8.50 -0.71 3.94
C GLN A 260 -9.92 -0.15 3.92
N ALA A 261 -10.61 -0.16 5.07
CA ALA A 261 -11.96 0.38 5.15
C ALA A 261 -11.98 1.89 4.87
N ALA A 262 -11.01 2.63 5.40
CA ALA A 262 -10.85 4.06 5.17
C ALA A 262 -10.57 4.37 3.68
N VAL A 263 -9.62 3.66 3.07
CA VAL A 263 -9.29 3.78 1.65
C VAL A 263 -10.49 3.45 0.77
N TRP A 264 -11.17 2.33 1.03
CA TRP A 264 -12.37 1.94 0.29
C TRP A 264 -13.46 3.00 0.36
N TYR A 265 -13.69 3.57 1.54
CA TYR A 265 -14.66 4.65 1.74
C TYR A 265 -14.28 5.89 0.93
N ALA A 266 -13.00 6.30 0.99
CA ALA A 266 -12.47 7.44 0.24
C ALA A 266 -12.66 7.26 -1.28
N GLU A 267 -12.33 6.08 -1.81
CA GLU A 267 -12.51 5.79 -3.23
C GLU A 267 -13.98 5.79 -3.65
N ARG A 268 -14.87 5.21 -2.85
CA ARG A 268 -16.32 5.22 -3.13
C ARG A 268 -16.85 6.64 -3.18
N ARG A 269 -16.38 7.52 -2.29
CA ARG A 269 -16.79 8.92 -2.25
C ARG A 269 -16.30 9.68 -3.49
N ALA A 270 -15.05 9.49 -3.90
CA ALA A 270 -14.50 10.11 -5.10
C ALA A 270 -15.32 9.77 -6.35
N ARG A 271 -15.66 8.49 -6.56
CA ARG A 271 -16.50 8.04 -7.70
C ARG A 271 -17.88 8.72 -7.71
N SER A 272 -18.53 8.83 -6.56
CA SER A 272 -19.84 9.47 -6.44
C SER A 272 -19.85 10.97 -6.77
N SER A 273 -18.70 11.64 -6.70
CA SER A 273 -18.56 13.04 -7.07
C SER A 273 -18.37 13.20 -8.58
N ASP A 274 -17.56 12.34 -9.20
CA ASP A 274 -17.35 12.32 -10.66
C ASP A 274 -18.63 12.02 -11.45
N ASP A 275 -19.48 11.12 -10.97
CA ASP A 275 -20.75 10.82 -11.66
C ASP A 275 -21.72 12.00 -11.62
N ARG A 276 -21.72 12.78 -10.52
CA ARG A 276 -22.57 13.97 -10.38
C ARG A 276 -22.12 15.12 -11.28
N THR A 277 -20.81 15.33 -11.42
CA THR A 277 -20.29 16.38 -12.31
C THR A 277 -20.54 16.04 -13.78
N ARG A 278 -20.45 14.76 -14.17
CA ARG A 278 -20.77 14.31 -15.53
C ARG A 278 -22.26 14.38 -15.85
N GLY A 279 -23.14 13.97 -14.94
CA GLY A 279 -24.59 14.05 -15.14
C GLY A 279 -25.13 15.48 -15.22
N GLY A 280 -24.57 16.40 -14.41
CA GLY A 280 -24.94 17.81 -14.47
C GLY A 280 -24.49 18.52 -15.75
N ALA A 281 -23.36 18.10 -16.33
CA ALA A 281 -22.86 18.66 -17.59
C ALA A 281 -23.68 18.21 -18.81
N SER A 282 -24.31 17.03 -18.77
CA SER A 282 -25.22 16.58 -19.84
C SER A 282 -26.58 17.25 -19.78
N GLU A 283 -27.11 17.54 -18.59
CA GLU A 283 -28.41 18.25 -18.45
C GLU A 283 -28.33 19.74 -18.81
N SER A 284 -27.15 20.36 -18.74
CA SER A 284 -26.96 21.75 -19.18
C SER A 284 -26.69 21.92 -20.67
N ALA A 285 -26.40 20.83 -21.40
CA ALA A 285 -26.16 20.87 -22.85
C ALA A 285 -27.45 20.65 -23.67
N ASP A 286 -28.51 20.12 -23.04
CA ASP A 286 -29.84 19.88 -23.63
C ASP A 286 -30.87 20.99 -23.28
N ARG A 287 -30.42 22.14 -22.76
CA ARG A 287 -31.25 23.34 -22.53
C ARG A 287 -30.66 24.55 -23.24
#